data_AF-A0A418MN33-F1
#
_entry.id   AF-A0A418MN33-F1
#
_cell.length_a   1.000
_cell.length_b   1.000
_cell.length_c   1.000
_cell.angle_alpha   90.00
_cell.angle_beta   90.00
_cell.angle_gamma   90.00
#
_symmetry.space_group_name_H-M   'P 1'
#
loop_
_entity.id
_entity.type
_entity.pdbx_description
1 polymer ?
#
loop_
_entity_poly.entity_id
_entity_poly.type
_entity_poly.pdbx_seq_one_letter_code
_entity_poly.pdbx_strand_id
1 'polypeptide(L)'
;MSRGKKVSRQTLIGEAGVALIHTRVTAMGFLFEPHRLDHGIDGRIELIDPVTQEALNLTLLVQSKASTLPFPGETDTSFRYTCRERDLHYWLGGNATVILVLSHPDDNEAWWVDIQAAFADPARRASRTVTIDKRRQVFDASAAPELLRRATKPCYSSGMDEGPGRLISEAGSPFALEVHEAITPFGDTTDLPELPPYVPRQHDGDLEKIVQKAAAGTSGTHCCSATPRRERPARPGNRSTACRAIGACGTRRRQTNWSSGCRRSGRIPCCG
;
A
#
# COMPACT_ATOMS: atom_id res chain seq x y z
N MET A 1 22.67 -19.47 -49.18
CA MET A 1 21.52 -19.08 -48.31
C MET A 1 21.83 -19.48 -46.88
N SER A 2 21.71 -18.57 -45.91
CA SER A 2 21.99 -18.90 -44.50
C SER A 2 20.89 -19.85 -43.95
N ARG A 3 21.29 -21.05 -43.53
CA ARG A 3 20.39 -22.11 -43.03
C ARG A 3 20.04 -21.97 -41.53
N GLY A 4 20.57 -20.94 -40.86
CA GLY A 4 20.41 -20.71 -39.43
C GLY A 4 19.09 -20.05 -39.07
N LYS A 5 18.61 -20.31 -37.85
CA LYS A 5 17.47 -19.61 -37.25
C LYS A 5 17.81 -18.13 -37.08
N LYS A 6 16.91 -17.24 -37.49
CA LYS A 6 17.08 -15.79 -37.35
C LYS A 6 16.34 -15.31 -36.12
N VAL A 7 17.05 -14.62 -35.24
CA VAL A 7 16.44 -13.83 -34.15
C VAL A 7 16.15 -12.45 -34.70
N SER A 8 14.95 -11.91 -34.44
CA SER A 8 14.58 -10.58 -34.92
C SER A 8 15.24 -9.49 -34.05
N ARG A 9 15.54 -8.33 -34.65
CA ARG A 9 16.03 -7.17 -33.89
C ARG A 9 15.02 -6.73 -32.82
N GLN A 10 13.73 -6.84 -33.10
CA GLN A 10 12.67 -6.54 -32.15
C GLN A 10 12.71 -7.44 -30.91
N THR A 11 13.04 -8.74 -31.10
CA THR A 11 13.25 -9.67 -29.99
C THR A 11 14.40 -9.21 -29.10
N LEU A 12 15.55 -8.86 -29.68
CA LEU A 12 16.70 -8.39 -28.91
C LEU A 12 16.41 -7.09 -28.13
N ILE A 13 15.66 -6.16 -28.72
CA ILE A 13 15.24 -4.91 -28.06
C ILE A 13 14.28 -5.21 -26.90
N GLY A 14 13.34 -6.14 -27.10
CA GLY A 14 12.42 -6.58 -26.06
C GLY A 14 13.18 -7.18 -24.87
N GLU A 15 14.10 -8.12 -25.12
CA GLU A 15 14.94 -8.73 -24.10
C GLU A 15 15.79 -7.70 -23.35
N ALA A 16 16.40 -6.74 -24.06
CA ALA A 16 17.15 -5.65 -23.45
C ALA A 16 16.28 -4.78 -22.54
N GLY A 17 15.03 -4.51 -22.93
CA GLY A 17 14.06 -3.80 -22.10
C GLY A 17 13.71 -4.54 -20.82
N VAL A 18 13.44 -5.85 -20.91
CA VAL A 18 13.15 -6.70 -19.75
C VAL A 18 14.36 -6.79 -18.82
N ALA A 19 15.57 -6.93 -19.37
CA ALA A 19 16.81 -6.92 -18.60
C ALA A 19 17.01 -5.60 -17.83
N LEU A 20 16.75 -4.46 -18.48
CA LEU A 20 16.81 -3.15 -17.83
C LEU A 20 15.81 -3.06 -16.67
N ILE A 21 14.56 -3.51 -16.88
CA ILE A 21 13.54 -3.55 -15.81
C ILE A 21 14.06 -4.37 -14.63
N HIS A 22 14.60 -5.56 -14.88
CA HIS A 22 15.14 -6.41 -13.82
C HIS A 22 16.23 -5.67 -13.03
N THR A 23 17.17 -5.00 -13.70
CA THR A 23 18.21 -4.22 -13.02
C THR A 23 17.62 -3.10 -12.15
N ARG A 24 16.62 -2.36 -12.66
CA ARG A 24 15.99 -1.26 -11.92
C ARG A 24 15.19 -1.75 -10.72
N VAL A 25 14.43 -2.83 -10.87
CA VAL A 25 13.62 -3.43 -9.80
C VAL A 25 14.51 -3.98 -8.68
N THR A 26 15.61 -4.67 -9.03
CA THR A 26 16.59 -5.12 -8.03
C THR A 26 17.23 -3.93 -7.29
N ALA A 27 17.54 -2.84 -8.00
CA ALA A 27 18.07 -1.62 -7.37
C ALA A 27 17.05 -0.91 -6.45
N MET A 28 15.74 -1.10 -6.68
CA MET A 28 14.67 -0.64 -5.79
C MET A 28 14.53 -1.51 -4.53
N GLY A 29 15.17 -2.68 -4.48
CA GLY A 29 15.03 -3.65 -3.38
C GLY A 29 13.84 -4.60 -3.52
N PHE A 30 13.29 -4.75 -4.73
CA PHE A 30 12.16 -5.65 -5.02
C PHE A 30 12.60 -6.87 -5.85
N LEU A 31 11.72 -7.87 -5.99
CA LEU A 31 11.94 -9.04 -6.83
C LEU A 31 11.17 -8.91 -8.15
N PHE A 32 11.83 -9.21 -9.26
CA PHE A 32 11.21 -9.25 -10.58
C PHE A 32 11.22 -10.68 -11.13
N GLU A 33 10.05 -11.17 -11.53
CA GLU A 33 9.89 -12.43 -12.23
C GLU A 33 9.45 -12.18 -13.67
N PRO A 34 10.29 -12.46 -14.67
CA PRO A 34 9.92 -12.29 -16.08
C PRO A 34 8.99 -13.41 -16.55
N HIS A 35 7.94 -13.04 -17.29
CA HIS A 35 7.04 -13.99 -17.93
C HIS A 35 7.49 -14.26 -19.37
N ARG A 36 7.70 -15.53 -19.74
CA ARG A 36 8.18 -15.92 -21.07
C ARG A 36 7.10 -16.36 -22.06
N LEU A 37 5.89 -16.66 -21.57
CA LEU A 37 4.80 -17.25 -22.35
C LEU A 37 3.46 -16.52 -22.16
N ASP A 38 3.47 -15.41 -21.44
CA ASP A 38 2.25 -14.70 -21.07
C ASP A 38 1.86 -13.69 -22.17
N HIS A 39 0.57 -13.62 -22.46
CA HIS A 39 0.02 -12.91 -23.61
C HIS A 39 -0.31 -11.48 -23.21
N GLY A 40 0.72 -10.62 -23.13
CA GLY A 40 0.55 -9.18 -22.88
C GLY A 40 0.93 -8.69 -21.48
N ILE A 41 1.63 -9.52 -20.70
CA ILE A 41 2.36 -9.14 -19.48
C ILE A 41 3.75 -9.76 -19.58
N ASP A 42 4.80 -8.95 -19.40
CA ASP A 42 6.19 -9.39 -19.58
C ASP A 42 6.84 -9.80 -18.25
N GLY A 43 6.17 -9.56 -17.12
CA GLY A 43 6.63 -10.02 -15.82
C GLY A 43 5.80 -9.49 -14.66
N ARG A 44 6.20 -9.87 -13.46
CA ARG A 44 5.61 -9.41 -12.20
C ARG A 44 6.69 -8.92 -11.24
N ILE A 45 6.37 -7.89 -10.46
CA ILE A 45 7.21 -7.38 -9.38
C ILE A 45 6.56 -7.77 -8.07
N GLU A 46 7.28 -8.52 -7.23
CA GLU A 46 6.93 -8.74 -5.84
C GLU A 46 7.61 -7.68 -4.96
N LEU A 47 6.80 -6.96 -4.19
CA LEU A 47 7.26 -5.84 -3.39
C LEU A 47 7.73 -6.30 -2.01
N ILE A 48 8.77 -5.64 -1.52
CA ILE A 48 9.45 -5.95 -0.27
C ILE A 48 9.36 -4.71 0.63
N ASP A 49 9.16 -4.92 1.92
CA ASP A 49 9.24 -3.85 2.91
C ASP A 49 10.69 -3.31 2.97
N PRO A 50 10.91 -2.01 2.73
CA PRO A 50 12.27 -1.46 2.69
C PRO A 50 12.97 -1.48 4.05
N VAL A 51 12.22 -1.59 5.16
CA VAL A 51 12.75 -1.61 6.53
C VAL A 51 12.96 -3.05 7.02
N THR A 52 11.94 -3.91 6.92
CA THR A 52 12.02 -5.28 7.46
C THR A 52 12.61 -6.28 6.47
N GLN A 53 12.68 -5.94 5.18
CA GLN A 53 13.06 -6.84 4.08
C GLN A 53 12.12 -8.06 3.92
N GLU A 54 10.91 -7.99 4.50
CA GLU A 54 9.89 -9.01 4.35
C GLU A 54 9.12 -8.81 3.04
N ALA A 55 8.78 -9.91 2.37
CA ALA A 55 7.89 -9.86 1.21
C ALA A 55 6.48 -9.44 1.64
N LEU A 56 5.92 -8.42 0.97
CA LEU A 56 4.63 -7.82 1.34
C LEU A 56 3.41 -8.59 0.80
N ASN A 57 3.64 -9.63 -0.02
CA ASN A 57 2.60 -10.28 -0.81
C ASN A 57 1.79 -9.28 -1.67
N LEU A 58 2.43 -8.17 -2.07
CA LEU A 58 1.90 -7.19 -3.01
C LEU A 58 2.62 -7.35 -4.33
N THR A 59 1.85 -7.55 -5.40
CA THR A 59 2.37 -7.76 -6.75
C THR A 59 1.92 -6.67 -7.70
N LEU A 60 2.84 -6.19 -8.53
CA LEU A 60 2.53 -5.39 -9.72
C LEU A 60 2.79 -6.22 -10.98
N LEU A 61 1.87 -6.18 -11.94
CA LEU A 61 2.11 -6.75 -13.26
C LEU A 61 2.81 -5.72 -14.15
N VAL A 62 3.73 -6.16 -14.99
CA VAL A 62 4.57 -5.28 -15.81
C VAL A 62 4.37 -5.62 -17.28
N GLN A 63 4.06 -4.59 -18.08
CA GLN A 63 4.27 -4.64 -19.51
C GLN A 63 5.47 -3.75 -19.86
N SER A 64 6.44 -4.33 -20.58
CA SER A 64 7.58 -3.65 -21.18
C SER A 64 7.28 -3.22 -22.61
N LYS A 65 7.72 -2.01 -22.96
CA LYS A 65 7.73 -1.46 -24.32
C LYS A 65 9.07 -0.73 -24.54
N ALA A 66 10.06 -1.48 -25.00
CA ALA A 66 11.36 -0.96 -25.36
C ALA A 66 11.41 -0.47 -26.81
N SER A 67 12.15 0.61 -27.04
CA SER A 67 12.40 1.18 -28.36
C SER A 67 13.84 1.67 -28.47
N THR A 68 14.45 1.56 -29.64
CA THR A 68 15.76 2.21 -29.96
C THR A 68 15.55 3.48 -30.79
N LEU A 69 14.31 3.89 -31.00
CA LEU A 69 13.92 5.13 -31.68
C LEU A 69 13.06 5.96 -30.73
N PRO A 70 13.11 7.30 -30.82
CA PRO A 70 12.25 8.15 -30.02
C PRO A 70 10.77 7.78 -30.16
N PHE A 71 10.04 7.88 -29.05
CA PHE A 71 8.60 7.71 -29.04
C PHE A 71 7.90 8.84 -29.82
N PRO A 72 6.66 8.62 -30.28
CA PRO A 72 5.91 9.65 -31.00
C PRO A 72 5.76 10.95 -30.19
N GLY A 73 6.24 12.05 -30.77
CA GLY A 73 6.19 13.38 -30.15
C GLY A 73 7.13 13.53 -28.95
N GLU A 74 8.21 12.74 -28.90
CA GLU A 74 9.21 12.84 -27.86
C GLU A 74 10.02 14.13 -27.93
N THR A 75 10.24 14.69 -26.75
CA THR A 75 11.00 15.90 -26.43
C THR A 75 11.86 15.61 -25.22
N ASP A 76 12.75 16.53 -24.86
CA ASP A 76 13.63 16.39 -23.69
C ASP A 76 12.86 16.23 -22.36
N THR A 77 11.59 16.65 -22.31
CA THR A 77 10.78 16.63 -21.08
C THR A 77 9.62 15.66 -21.10
N SER A 78 9.14 15.26 -22.28
CA SER A 78 7.93 14.44 -22.37
C SER A 78 7.78 13.73 -23.71
N PHE A 79 6.93 12.70 -23.73
CA PHE A 79 6.48 12.04 -24.95
C PHE A 79 5.08 11.46 -24.77
N ARG A 80 4.46 11.00 -25.86
CA ARG A 80 3.16 10.33 -25.82
C ARG A 80 3.28 8.87 -26.25
N TYR A 81 2.49 8.02 -25.60
CA TYR A 81 2.36 6.63 -25.98
C TYR A 81 0.88 6.25 -26.12
N THR A 82 0.51 5.71 -27.28
CA THR A 82 -0.84 5.23 -27.54
C THR A 82 -0.89 3.72 -27.41
N CYS A 83 -1.62 3.24 -26.39
CA CYS A 83 -1.82 1.83 -26.13
C CYS A 83 -2.69 1.21 -27.22
N ARG A 84 -2.38 -0.02 -27.66
CA ARG A 84 -3.29 -0.76 -28.54
C ARG A 84 -4.56 -1.09 -27.77
N GLU A 85 -5.70 -1.02 -28.46
CA GLU A 85 -7.02 -1.22 -27.84
C GLU A 85 -7.13 -2.58 -27.13
N ARG A 86 -6.73 -3.67 -27.80
CA ARG A 86 -6.72 -5.02 -27.21
C ARG A 86 -5.83 -5.12 -25.97
N ASP A 87 -4.67 -4.47 -26.00
CA ASP A 87 -3.68 -4.54 -24.93
C ASP A 87 -4.24 -3.77 -23.72
N LEU A 88 -4.77 -2.56 -23.94
CA LEU A 88 -5.39 -1.76 -22.89
C LEU A 88 -6.63 -2.42 -22.29
N HIS A 89 -7.49 -3.01 -23.11
CA HIS A 89 -8.66 -3.77 -22.64
C HIS A 89 -8.23 -4.93 -21.73
N TYR A 90 -7.19 -5.67 -22.13
CA TYR A 90 -6.65 -6.77 -21.34
C TYR A 90 -6.08 -6.28 -19.99
N TRP A 91 -5.26 -5.21 -19.99
CA TRP A 91 -4.66 -4.68 -18.77
C TRP A 91 -5.69 -4.12 -17.77
N LEU A 92 -6.75 -3.47 -18.27
CA LEU A 92 -7.81 -2.91 -17.42
C LEU A 92 -8.78 -3.97 -16.88
N GLY A 93 -8.85 -5.15 -17.50
CA GLY A 93 -9.72 -6.24 -17.07
C GLY A 93 -9.15 -7.10 -15.93
N GLY A 94 -7.87 -6.92 -15.57
CA GLY A 94 -7.19 -7.69 -14.53
C GLY A 94 -7.54 -7.25 -13.10
N ASN A 95 -7.29 -8.15 -12.15
CA ASN A 95 -7.50 -7.89 -10.70
C ASN A 95 -6.29 -7.24 -10.00
N ALA A 96 -5.14 -7.22 -10.68
CA ALA A 96 -3.87 -6.68 -10.20
C ALA A 96 -3.51 -5.40 -10.97
N THR A 97 -2.81 -4.49 -10.30
CA THR A 97 -2.32 -3.25 -10.92
C THR A 97 -1.29 -3.57 -11.98
N VAL A 98 -1.45 -2.98 -13.17
CA VAL A 98 -0.54 -3.13 -14.30
C VAL A 98 0.23 -1.83 -14.47
N ILE A 99 1.55 -1.91 -14.41
CA ILE A 99 2.42 -0.82 -14.81
C ILE A 99 2.92 -1.04 -16.23
N LEU A 100 2.92 0.02 -17.02
CA LEU A 100 3.56 0.06 -18.32
C LEU A 100 4.92 0.73 -18.17
N VAL A 101 5.99 0.00 -18.50
CA VAL A 101 7.36 0.51 -18.53
C VAL A 101 7.77 0.75 -19.98
N LEU A 102 8.13 1.98 -20.28
CA LEU A 102 8.59 2.46 -21.58
C LEU A 102 10.08 2.76 -21.47
N SER A 103 10.90 2.24 -22.37
CA SER A 103 12.36 2.37 -22.23
C SER A 103 13.11 2.59 -23.53
N HIS A 104 14.25 3.26 -23.39
CA HIS A 104 15.35 3.30 -24.35
C HIS A 104 16.54 2.55 -23.74
N PRO A 105 16.66 1.23 -23.99
CA PRO A 105 17.71 0.42 -23.37
C PRO A 105 19.12 0.87 -23.73
N ASP A 106 19.34 1.34 -24.96
CA ASP A 106 20.65 1.80 -25.44
C ASP A 106 21.13 3.06 -24.66
N ASP A 107 20.20 3.90 -24.23
CA ASP A 107 20.46 5.12 -23.44
C ASP A 107 20.34 4.88 -21.92
N ASN A 108 20.02 3.65 -21.51
CA ASN A 108 19.74 3.27 -20.13
C ASN A 108 18.60 4.09 -19.48
N GLU A 109 17.66 4.58 -20.28
CA GLU A 109 16.50 5.35 -19.82
C GLU A 109 15.23 4.50 -19.73
N ALA A 110 14.45 4.70 -18.67
CA ALA A 110 13.17 4.04 -18.49
C ALA A 110 12.18 4.94 -17.74
N TRP A 111 10.91 4.86 -18.13
CA TRP A 111 9.78 5.56 -17.51
C TRP A 111 8.62 4.61 -17.28
N TRP A 112 7.73 4.97 -16.37
CA TRP A 112 6.61 4.10 -16.01
C TRP A 112 5.30 4.87 -15.79
N VAL A 113 4.21 4.14 -15.93
CA VAL A 113 2.86 4.63 -15.63
C VAL A 113 1.99 3.50 -15.11
N ASP A 114 1.19 3.80 -14.08
CA ASP A 114 0.09 2.95 -13.61
C ASP A 114 -1.08 3.04 -14.59
N ILE A 115 -1.40 1.93 -15.25
CA ILE A 115 -2.43 1.87 -16.30
C ILE A 115 -3.82 2.13 -15.72
N GLN A 116 -4.14 1.54 -14.58
CA GLN A 116 -5.44 1.71 -13.93
C GLN A 116 -5.66 3.18 -13.53
N ALA A 117 -4.65 3.81 -12.93
CA ALA A 117 -4.75 5.22 -12.55
C ALA A 117 -4.76 6.17 -13.77
N ALA A 118 -3.93 5.92 -14.79
CA ALA A 118 -3.84 6.78 -15.97
C ALA A 118 -5.14 6.81 -16.79
N PHE A 119 -5.86 5.69 -16.80
CA PHE A 119 -7.10 5.48 -17.54
C PHE A 119 -8.33 5.43 -16.64
N ALA A 120 -8.26 5.92 -15.39
CA ALA A 120 -9.45 6.06 -14.56
C ALA A 120 -10.50 6.99 -15.20
N ASP A 121 -10.06 8.00 -15.95
CA ASP A 121 -10.90 8.95 -16.70
C ASP A 121 -11.40 8.35 -18.04
N PRO A 122 -12.73 8.24 -18.28
CA PRO A 122 -13.28 7.76 -19.55
C PRO A 122 -12.83 8.55 -20.78
N ALA A 123 -12.58 9.86 -20.67
CA ALA A 123 -12.14 10.68 -21.80
C ALA A 123 -10.72 10.27 -22.25
N ARG A 124 -9.84 9.92 -21.31
CA ARG A 124 -8.51 9.38 -21.63
C ARG A 124 -8.57 7.96 -22.16
N ARG A 125 -9.51 7.14 -21.69
CA ARG A 125 -9.76 5.80 -22.25
C ARG A 125 -10.11 5.86 -23.73
N ALA A 126 -10.89 6.86 -24.15
CA ALA A 126 -11.25 7.03 -25.56
C ALA A 126 -10.03 7.29 -26.46
N SER A 127 -9.06 8.09 -26.01
CA SER A 127 -7.84 8.36 -26.78
C SER A 127 -6.80 7.24 -26.69
N ARG A 128 -6.83 6.43 -25.62
CA ARG A 128 -5.84 5.37 -25.31
C ARG A 128 -4.40 5.90 -25.21
N THR A 129 -4.24 7.20 -25.00
CA THR A 129 -2.93 7.86 -24.99
C THR A 129 -2.56 8.29 -23.59
N VAL A 130 -1.38 7.88 -23.14
CA VAL A 130 -0.71 8.43 -21.96
C VAL A 130 0.35 9.45 -22.40
N THR A 131 0.49 10.51 -21.61
CA THR A 131 1.63 11.44 -21.73
C THR A 131 2.58 11.16 -20.59
N ILE A 132 3.85 10.95 -20.92
CA ILE A 132 4.91 10.65 -19.96
C ILE A 132 5.73 11.90 -19.74
N ASP A 133 5.88 12.31 -18.47
CA ASP A 133 6.83 13.33 -18.04
C ASP A 133 8.16 12.66 -17.69
N LYS A 134 9.20 12.92 -18.50
CA LYS A 134 10.51 12.26 -18.38
C LYS A 134 11.22 12.55 -17.05
N ARG A 135 10.82 13.59 -16.31
CA ARG A 135 11.41 13.96 -15.01
C ARG A 135 10.65 13.38 -13.83
N ARG A 136 9.34 13.21 -13.96
CA ARG A 136 8.47 12.77 -12.85
C ARG A 136 8.22 11.27 -12.86
N GLN A 137 8.29 10.63 -14.02
CA GLN A 137 7.91 9.24 -14.21
C GLN A 137 9.11 8.34 -14.49
N VAL A 138 10.31 8.72 -14.04
CA VAL A 138 11.52 7.90 -14.19
C VAL A 138 11.34 6.57 -13.45
N PHE A 139 11.75 5.48 -14.09
CA PHE A 139 11.72 4.13 -13.52
C PHE A 139 13.11 3.74 -13.00
N ASP A 140 13.47 4.28 -11.84
CA ASP A 140 14.71 3.98 -11.11
C ASP A 140 14.44 3.80 -9.61
N ALA A 141 15.49 3.72 -8.79
CA ALA A 141 15.37 3.54 -7.35
C ALA A 141 14.46 4.58 -6.66
N SER A 142 14.34 5.79 -7.21
CA SER A 142 13.46 6.84 -6.68
C SER A 142 11.97 6.54 -6.85
N ALA A 143 11.60 5.62 -7.76
CA ALA A 143 10.22 5.22 -7.98
C ALA A 143 9.69 4.24 -6.92
N ALA A 144 10.57 3.60 -6.14
CA ALA A 144 10.19 2.53 -5.22
C ALA A 144 9.06 2.91 -4.23
N PRO A 145 9.07 4.09 -3.56
CA PRO A 145 7.99 4.47 -2.65
C PRO A 145 6.64 4.65 -3.35
N GLU A 146 6.66 5.16 -4.58
CA GLU A 146 5.43 5.36 -5.35
C GLU A 146 4.88 4.03 -5.87
N LEU A 147 5.73 3.08 -6.29
CA LEU A 147 5.30 1.73 -6.68
C LEU A 147 4.63 0.99 -5.50
N LEU A 148 5.21 1.08 -4.30
CA LEU A 148 4.58 0.59 -3.07
C LEU A 148 3.19 1.19 -2.90
N ARG A 149 3.08 2.52 -2.97
CA ARG A 149 1.81 3.23 -2.82
C ARG A 149 0.76 2.80 -3.86
N ARG A 150 1.16 2.45 -5.09
CA ARG A 150 0.24 1.97 -6.15
C ARG A 150 -0.18 0.52 -5.98
N ALA A 151 0.68 -0.32 -5.43
CA ALA A 151 0.37 -1.72 -5.20
C ALA A 151 -0.48 -1.94 -3.95
N THR A 152 -0.36 -1.04 -2.96
CA THR A 152 -1.31 -0.95 -1.87
C THR A 152 -2.66 -0.56 -2.47
N LYS A 153 -3.54 -1.55 -2.68
CA LYS A 153 -4.97 -1.25 -2.78
C LYS A 153 -5.31 -0.38 -1.57
N PRO A 154 -6.22 0.59 -1.66
CA PRO A 154 -6.87 1.08 -0.46
C PRO A 154 -7.40 -0.19 0.21
N CYS A 155 -6.72 -0.63 1.27
CA CYS A 155 -7.38 -1.31 2.34
C CYS A 155 -8.63 -0.46 2.59
N TYR A 156 -9.77 -1.12 2.79
CA TYR A 156 -10.92 -0.45 3.39
C TYR A 156 -10.38 0.55 4.41
N SER A 157 -10.54 1.85 4.12
CA SER A 157 -9.64 2.91 4.61
C SER A 157 -9.29 2.67 6.07
N SER A 158 -8.07 2.19 6.35
CA SER A 158 -7.53 2.10 7.71
C SER A 158 -7.11 3.48 8.20
N GLY A 159 -7.95 4.49 7.91
CA GLY A 159 -7.64 5.90 7.96
C GLY A 159 -8.88 6.80 7.87
N MET A 160 -10.06 6.28 8.21
CA MET A 160 -10.98 7.08 9.01
C MET A 160 -10.58 6.86 10.47
N ASP A 161 -10.32 7.96 11.16
CA ASP A 161 -10.33 8.07 12.62
C ASP A 161 -11.76 7.73 13.11
N GLU A 162 -12.17 6.48 12.98
CA GLU A 162 -13.18 5.92 13.86
C GLU A 162 -12.40 5.50 15.10
N GLY A 163 -12.88 5.85 16.29
CA GLY A 163 -12.23 5.51 17.55
C GLY A 163 -12.02 3.99 17.73
N PRO A 164 -11.79 3.48 18.96
CA PRO A 164 -11.85 2.03 19.14
C PRO A 164 -13.14 1.51 18.48
N GLY A 165 -13.00 0.56 17.54
CA GLY A 165 -14.14 0.01 16.80
C GLY A 165 -15.25 -0.37 17.77
N ARG A 166 -16.50 -0.37 17.30
CA ARG A 166 -17.65 -0.64 18.17
C ARG A 166 -17.44 -1.93 18.94
N LEU A 167 -17.70 -1.90 20.24
CA LEU A 167 -17.64 -3.10 21.06
C LEU A 167 -18.59 -4.14 20.46
N ILE A 168 -18.25 -5.43 20.58
CA ILE A 168 -19.15 -6.50 20.12
C ILE A 168 -20.52 -6.44 20.79
N SER A 169 -20.60 -5.85 21.99
CA SER A 169 -21.86 -5.56 22.70
C SER A 169 -22.73 -4.49 22.02
N GLU A 170 -22.16 -3.66 21.15
CA GLU A 170 -22.85 -2.63 20.39
C GLU A 170 -23.34 -3.13 19.03
N ALA A 171 -22.87 -4.30 18.58
CA ALA A 171 -23.38 -4.97 17.39
C ALA A 171 -24.77 -5.56 17.69
N GLY A 172 -25.82 -4.76 17.47
CA GLY A 172 -27.21 -5.16 17.69
C GLY A 172 -27.72 -6.27 16.75
N SER A 173 -26.92 -6.65 15.74
CA SER A 173 -27.20 -7.80 14.87
C SER A 173 -25.89 -8.50 14.48
N PRO A 174 -25.89 -9.82 14.25
CA PRO A 174 -24.74 -10.56 13.74
C PRO A 174 -24.22 -10.02 12.39
N PHE A 175 -25.14 -9.50 11.56
CA PHE A 175 -24.81 -8.94 10.24
C PHE A 175 -24.11 -7.58 10.33
N ALA A 176 -24.12 -6.92 11.50
CA ALA A 176 -23.30 -5.74 11.76
C ALA A 176 -21.79 -6.07 11.86
N LEU A 177 -21.44 -7.36 11.89
CA LEU A 177 -20.07 -7.88 11.80
C LEU A 177 -19.72 -8.33 10.37
N GLU A 178 -20.44 -7.83 9.36
CA GLU A 178 -20.26 -8.23 7.95
C GLU A 178 -20.47 -9.72 7.68
N VAL A 179 -21.16 -10.42 8.60
CA VAL A 179 -21.65 -11.77 8.35
C VAL A 179 -22.65 -11.68 7.20
N HIS A 180 -22.52 -12.56 6.20
CA HIS A 180 -23.48 -12.61 5.11
C HIS A 180 -24.85 -13.12 5.60
N GLU A 181 -25.93 -12.52 5.11
CA GLU A 181 -27.26 -13.07 5.29
C GLU A 181 -27.37 -14.46 4.67
N ALA A 182 -28.25 -15.29 5.24
CA ALA A 182 -28.56 -16.58 4.64
C ALA A 182 -29.03 -16.36 3.19
N ILE A 183 -28.43 -17.09 2.26
CA ILE A 183 -28.79 -17.00 0.85
C ILE A 183 -30.25 -17.43 0.72
N THR A 184 -31.11 -16.50 0.33
CA THR A 184 -32.49 -16.84 -0.03
C THR A 184 -32.42 -17.64 -1.33
N PRO A 185 -32.89 -18.89 -1.35
CA PRO A 185 -32.83 -19.71 -2.56
C PRO A 185 -33.65 -19.03 -3.66
N PHE A 186 -33.06 -18.91 -4.85
CA PHE A 186 -33.76 -18.43 -6.03
C PHE A 186 -34.44 -19.62 -6.71
N GLY A 187 -35.77 -19.61 -6.83
CA GLY A 187 -36.55 -20.65 -7.54
C GLY A 187 -37.66 -21.28 -6.71
N ASP A 188 -38.33 -22.29 -7.28
CA ASP A 188 -39.38 -23.06 -6.60
C ASP A 188 -38.74 -24.05 -5.62
N THR A 189 -38.98 -23.83 -4.32
CA THR A 189 -38.41 -24.64 -3.22
C THR A 189 -39.31 -25.81 -2.82
N THR A 190 -40.41 -26.07 -3.54
CA THR A 190 -41.39 -27.10 -3.17
C THR A 190 -40.88 -28.54 -3.28
N ASP A 191 -39.75 -28.79 -3.96
CA ASP A 191 -39.21 -30.14 -4.21
C ASP A 191 -37.77 -30.34 -3.68
N LEU A 192 -37.37 -29.55 -2.68
CA LEU A 192 -36.07 -29.74 -2.02
C LEU A 192 -36.17 -30.88 -0.99
N PRO A 193 -35.22 -31.82 -0.98
CA PRO A 193 -35.19 -32.86 0.04
C PRO A 193 -35.00 -32.23 1.42
N GLU A 194 -35.83 -32.62 2.39
CA GLU A 194 -35.64 -32.20 3.78
C GLU A 194 -34.26 -32.67 4.24
N LEU A 195 -33.48 -31.73 4.79
CA LEU A 195 -32.21 -32.07 5.40
C LEU A 195 -32.47 -33.04 6.55
N PRO A 196 -31.67 -34.12 6.67
CA PRO A 196 -31.75 -35.00 7.83
C PRO A 196 -31.65 -34.19 9.12
N PRO A 197 -32.32 -34.64 10.20
CA PRO A 197 -32.20 -33.99 11.49
C PRO A 197 -30.72 -33.91 11.88
N TYR A 198 -30.29 -32.72 12.30
CA TYR A 198 -28.92 -32.50 12.70
C TYR A 198 -28.55 -33.43 13.86
N VAL A 199 -27.43 -34.14 13.72
CA VAL A 199 -26.88 -34.98 14.79
C VAL A 199 -25.75 -34.21 15.46
N PRO A 200 -25.90 -33.84 16.75
CA PRO A 200 -24.85 -33.16 17.49
C PRO A 200 -23.55 -33.96 17.47
N ARG A 201 -22.46 -33.26 17.14
CA ARG A 201 -21.09 -33.77 17.14
C ARG A 201 -20.40 -33.31 18.41
N GLN A 202 -19.37 -34.05 18.81
CA GLN A 202 -18.50 -33.65 19.92
C GLN A 202 -17.94 -32.22 19.75
N HIS A 203 -17.66 -31.83 18.50
CA HIS A 203 -17.18 -30.49 18.16
C HIS A 203 -18.14 -29.38 18.57
N ASP A 204 -19.45 -29.61 18.51
CA ASP A 204 -20.44 -28.58 18.84
C ASP A 204 -20.41 -28.28 20.34
N GLY A 205 -20.25 -29.33 21.16
CA GLY A 205 -20.06 -29.17 22.59
C GLY A 205 -18.73 -28.50 22.95
N ASP A 206 -17.69 -28.69 22.14
CA ASP A 206 -16.41 -28.00 22.35
C ASP A 206 -16.46 -26.54 21.93
N LEU A 207 -17.15 -26.22 20.81
CA LEU A 207 -17.44 -24.85 20.41
C LEU A 207 -18.31 -24.14 21.43
N GLU A 208 -19.34 -24.80 21.98
CA GLU A 208 -20.22 -24.23 22.98
C GLU A 208 -19.43 -23.82 24.24
N LYS A 209 -18.50 -24.66 24.71
CA LYS A 209 -17.60 -24.31 25.83
C LYS A 209 -16.73 -23.09 25.51
N ILE A 210 -16.24 -22.97 24.27
CA ILE A 210 -15.43 -21.83 23.83
C ILE A 210 -16.28 -20.55 23.81
N VAL A 211 -17.49 -20.62 23.26
CA VAL A 211 -18.45 -19.50 23.21
C VAL A 211 -18.85 -19.07 24.62
N GLN A 212 -19.11 -20.01 25.53
CA GLN A 212 -19.42 -19.71 26.93
C GLN A 212 -18.24 -19.03 27.63
N LYS A 213 -17.00 -19.49 27.42
CA LYS A 213 -15.80 -18.84 27.97
C LYS A 213 -15.59 -17.43 27.40
N ALA A 214 -15.84 -17.25 26.10
CA ALA A 214 -15.75 -15.94 25.45
C ALA A 214 -16.82 -14.97 25.96
N ALA A 215 -18.08 -15.43 26.08
CA ALA A 215 -19.18 -14.66 26.64
C ALA A 215 -18.95 -14.28 28.11
N ALA A 216 -18.30 -15.15 28.88
CA ALA A 216 -17.88 -14.89 30.26
C ALA A 216 -16.63 -14.01 30.37
N GLY A 217 -16.03 -13.55 29.25
CA GLY A 217 -14.84 -12.71 29.24
C GLY A 217 -13.56 -13.40 29.71
N THR A 218 -13.54 -14.74 29.66
CA THR A 218 -12.42 -15.59 30.13
C THR A 218 -11.72 -16.34 28.99
N SER A 219 -11.94 -15.92 27.75
CA SER A 219 -11.19 -16.41 26.61
C SER A 219 -9.69 -16.15 26.79
N GLY A 220 -8.83 -17.06 26.36
CA GLY A 220 -7.37 -16.99 26.51
C GLY A 220 -6.68 -15.85 25.75
N THR A 221 -7.43 -14.88 25.24
CA THR A 221 -6.94 -13.63 24.67
C THR A 221 -6.71 -12.62 25.79
N HIS A 222 -5.47 -12.14 25.91
CA HIS A 222 -5.05 -11.14 26.89
C HIS A 222 -6.04 -9.96 26.98
N CYS A 223 -6.77 -9.88 28.10
CA CYS A 223 -7.65 -8.75 28.39
C CYS A 223 -6.80 -7.60 28.96
N CYS A 224 -6.49 -6.61 28.13
CA CYS A 224 -6.02 -5.30 28.59
C CYS A 224 -7.18 -4.61 29.30
N SER A 225 -7.38 -4.92 30.58
CA SER A 225 -8.26 -4.12 31.43
C SER A 225 -7.59 -2.77 31.69
N ALA A 226 -8.06 -1.75 30.98
CA ALA A 226 -7.80 -0.36 31.33
C ALA A 226 -8.47 -0.10 32.69
N THR A 227 -7.67 -0.11 33.76
CA THR A 227 -8.15 0.29 35.09
C THR A 227 -8.51 1.79 35.03
N PRO A 228 -9.73 2.21 35.39
CA PRO A 228 -10.05 3.62 35.46
C PRO A 228 -9.23 4.24 36.60
N ARG A 229 -8.57 5.36 36.27
CA ARG A 229 -7.76 6.17 37.18
C ARG A 229 -8.58 6.50 38.42
N ARG A 230 -8.24 5.93 39.59
CA ARG A 230 -8.85 6.31 40.86
C ARG A 230 -8.55 7.78 41.13
N GLU A 231 -9.58 8.62 41.05
CA GLU A 231 -9.54 9.96 41.63
C GLU A 231 -9.28 9.84 43.13
N ARG A 232 -8.24 10.53 43.60
CA ARG A 232 -7.95 10.64 45.04
C ARG A 232 -8.99 11.56 45.68
N PRO A 233 -9.68 11.14 46.75
CA PRO A 233 -10.51 12.07 47.51
C PRO A 233 -9.62 13.03 48.30
N ALA A 234 -9.93 14.33 48.24
CA ALA A 234 -9.34 15.36 49.07
C ALA A 234 -9.70 15.10 50.55
N ARG A 235 -8.71 15.10 51.44
CA ARG A 235 -8.93 15.09 52.90
C ARG A 235 -8.89 16.51 53.47
N PRO A 236 -9.88 16.92 54.28
CA PRO A 236 -9.81 18.17 55.05
C PRO A 236 -8.91 17.98 56.28
N GLY A 237 -8.19 19.05 56.65
CA GLY A 237 -7.08 19.01 57.61
C GLY A 237 -7.47 19.04 59.10
N ASN A 238 -6.46 18.96 59.99
CA ASN A 238 -6.07 20.04 60.91
C ASN A 238 -4.86 19.67 61.81
N ARG A 239 -4.11 20.73 62.21
CA ARG A 239 -3.22 20.91 63.40
C ARG A 239 -1.84 20.23 63.42
N SER A 240 -0.77 21.03 63.24
CA SER A 240 0.19 21.55 64.25
C SER A 240 1.25 20.50 64.66
N THR A 241 2.56 20.72 64.54
CA THR A 241 3.35 21.79 65.18
C THR A 241 4.77 21.88 64.59
N ALA A 242 5.39 23.07 64.74
CA ALA A 242 6.83 23.40 64.68
C ALA A 242 7.52 23.34 63.29
N CYS A 243 8.41 24.26 62.88
CA CYS A 243 9.12 25.35 63.55
C CYS A 243 9.70 26.29 62.47
N ARG A 244 9.73 27.62 62.73
CA ARG A 244 10.69 28.67 62.29
C ARG A 244 11.09 28.75 60.80
N ALA A 245 11.40 29.89 60.17
CA ALA A 245 11.31 31.33 60.40
C ALA A 245 11.91 31.97 59.12
N ILE A 246 11.53 33.22 58.80
CA ILE A 246 12.24 34.17 57.90
C ILE A 246 12.13 33.80 56.40
N GLY A 247 11.79 34.66 55.43
CA GLY A 247 11.56 36.09 55.30
C GLY A 247 11.41 36.33 53.79
N ALA A 248 10.27 36.87 53.36
CA ALA A 248 10.12 38.12 52.60
C ALA A 248 10.81 38.25 51.22
N CYS A 249 9.99 38.73 50.27
CA CYS A 249 10.34 39.58 49.11
C CYS A 249 11.01 38.88 47.90
N GLY A 250 10.63 39.06 46.64
CA GLY A 250 9.68 39.96 46.02
C GLY A 250 9.66 39.75 44.49
N THR A 251 8.51 40.11 43.92
CA THR A 251 8.12 40.37 42.52
C THR A 251 9.18 40.72 41.44
N ARG A 252 8.97 40.19 40.22
CA ARG A 252 8.85 40.87 38.87
C ARG A 252 9.21 39.83 37.78
N ARG A 253 8.38 39.40 36.83
CA ARG A 253 7.56 40.02 35.75
C ARG A 253 8.35 40.66 34.59
N ARG A 254 7.99 40.18 33.38
CA ARG A 254 8.20 40.64 31.98
C ARG A 254 9.41 40.05 31.24
N GLN A 255 9.23 39.22 30.19
CA GLN A 255 8.78 39.51 28.81
C GLN A 255 9.56 40.63 28.13
N THR A 256 10.32 40.30 27.07
CA THR A 256 10.11 40.80 25.69
C THR A 256 11.02 40.09 24.68
N ASN A 257 10.45 39.86 23.49
CA ASN A 257 11.09 39.52 22.22
C ASN A 257 12.26 40.44 21.85
N TRP A 258 13.17 39.98 20.98
CA TRP A 258 13.33 40.52 19.62
C TRP A 258 14.32 39.70 18.78
N SER A 259 13.92 39.54 17.53
CA SER A 259 14.60 39.04 16.34
C SER A 259 15.70 39.97 15.82
N SER A 260 16.75 39.42 15.21
CA SER A 260 17.26 39.81 13.87
C SER A 260 18.63 39.18 13.61
N GLY A 261 18.82 38.63 12.41
CA GLY A 261 19.97 37.82 12.03
C GLY A 261 21.24 38.57 11.65
N CYS A 262 22.26 37.79 11.26
CA CYS A 262 23.29 38.24 10.33
C CYS A 262 23.95 37.02 9.65
N ARG A 263 24.06 37.10 8.32
CA ARG A 263 24.88 36.21 7.48
C ARG A 263 26.35 36.59 7.66
N ARG A 264 27.27 35.60 7.62
CA ARG A 264 28.34 35.46 6.60
C ARG A 264 29.51 34.61 7.10
N SER A 265 29.88 33.66 6.23
CA SER A 265 31.23 33.24 5.83
C SER A 265 32.31 32.93 6.88
N GLY A 266 32.95 31.76 6.74
CA GLY A 266 34.37 31.63 7.07
C GLY A 266 34.80 30.23 7.49
N ARG A 267 35.38 29.50 6.53
CA ARG A 267 36.46 28.49 6.62
C ARG A 267 36.78 27.80 7.97
N ILE A 268 36.70 26.46 7.92
CA ILE A 268 37.65 25.41 8.33
C ILE A 268 38.86 25.86 9.19
N PRO A 269 39.22 25.07 10.23
CA PRO A 269 40.38 24.17 10.04
C PRO A 269 40.15 22.73 10.54
N CYS A 270 40.73 21.80 9.79
CA CYS A 270 41.06 20.45 10.21
C CYS A 270 41.99 20.49 11.43
N CYS A 271 41.86 19.50 12.32
CA CYS A 271 42.95 18.78 13.02
C CYS A 271 42.34 17.86 14.08
N GLY A 272 42.76 16.59 14.09
CA GLY A 272 42.40 15.57 15.08
C GLY A 272 42.13 14.24 14.44
#